data_AF-A0A1H4H2Y1-F1
#
_entry.id   AF-A0A1H4H2Y1-F1
#
_cell.length_a   1.000
_cell.length_b   1.000
_cell.length_c   1.000
_cell.angle_alpha   90.00
_cell.angle_beta   90.00
_cell.angle_gamma   90.00
#
_symmetry.space_group_name_H-M   'P 1'
#
loop_
_entity.id
_entity.type
_entity.pdbx_description
1 polymer ?
#
loop_
_entity_poly.entity_id
_entity_poly.type
_entity_poly.pdbx_seq_one_letter_code
_entity_poly.pdbx_strand_id
1 'polypeptide(L)'
;MIRKLYTILLIGLCLNLVACGDDNENIDPNASAPVIKFPMEQLDVDLNKVDNLPVVAVIKSQAGLQSVTMKIQTVEGTVEYKTVTDFFNPNSYSLSENLEYNANYQAFIIEATDKLDHIITGTLPISVTDVVERPVITFDPEEIIYDEMDENPTIPRTTFKITSEAGLKTVEMYLVSASGQESKGIINLSGEKEYTFDEMIDYKEGDRGFKVKAEDTYGYITISTLPVTYKTIPGPSLTLTESTIFAGTDAKKGVPVQIESVRGVHEVVIYRIENGSEVEALRETKNGEHTLNYAPEIDFTEATSKLKVVVSDGREGKEAIGYMKAYVNMDVATLNVGSQPLANNAHVKYPDAFGMVSLNDLKTYSVDYAIANEVNAKNVDFKFYCFGASGSPRLYSMDNTGKDGEFSGSTGKLSAIKVKNLTRFAILSNFDYENATVASISSEILSSSIAQSLLDPIAVGNVIAFRTGGSSAAGGGRIGVMKVINITEPKELVSNNATARVMTVEIKFPKKK
;
A
#
# COMPACT_ATOMS: atom_id res chain seq x y z
N MET A 1 12.10 6.39 42.34
CA MET A 1 12.17 5.52 43.55
C MET A 1 13.29 6.01 44.47
N ILE A 2 13.23 7.26 44.95
CA ILE A 2 14.09 7.82 46.02
C ILE A 2 13.17 8.79 46.77
N ARG A 3 12.33 8.27 47.66
CA ARG A 3 11.34 9.06 48.43
C ARG A 3 11.30 8.67 49.91
N LYS A 4 12.36 8.03 50.39
CA LYS A 4 12.48 7.53 51.77
C LYS A 4 13.92 7.68 52.25
N LEU A 5 14.41 8.90 52.50
CA LEU A 5 15.66 9.01 53.27
C LEU A 5 15.90 10.34 54.01
N TYR A 6 15.05 11.36 53.91
CA TYR A 6 15.33 12.68 54.54
C TYR A 6 14.31 13.14 55.59
N THR A 7 13.64 12.21 56.27
CA THR A 7 12.79 12.51 57.46
C THR A 7 13.49 12.12 58.77
N ILE A 8 14.80 11.89 58.77
CA ILE A 8 15.57 11.49 59.96
C ILE A 8 16.77 12.43 60.11
N LEU A 9 16.52 13.68 60.50
CA LEU A 9 17.54 14.53 61.10
C LEU A 9 16.90 15.68 61.90
N LEU A 10 16.18 15.37 62.98
CA LEU A 10 15.90 16.30 64.11
C LEU A 10 15.04 15.61 65.20
N ILE A 11 15.44 14.40 65.61
CA ILE A 11 14.93 13.79 66.85
C ILE A 11 16.17 13.40 67.67
N GLY A 12 16.55 14.26 68.60
CA GLY A 12 17.67 14.03 69.51
C GLY A 12 17.85 15.17 70.52
N LEU A 13 17.72 14.82 71.80
CA LEU A 13 18.00 15.58 73.04
C LEU A 13 16.98 16.70 73.41
N CYS A 14 16.28 16.72 74.54
CA CYS A 14 16.33 15.97 75.80
C CYS A 14 14.95 16.00 76.52
N LEU A 15 14.67 14.92 77.27
CA LEU A 15 13.67 14.85 78.35
C LEU A 15 14.06 15.73 79.55
N ASN A 16 13.10 16.44 80.15
CA ASN A 16 12.80 16.42 81.60
C ASN A 16 11.54 17.24 81.93
N LEU A 17 10.54 16.52 82.48
CA LEU A 17 9.74 16.79 83.69
C LEU A 17 8.87 18.06 83.85
N VAL A 18 7.68 17.76 84.39
CA VAL A 18 6.71 18.54 85.18
C VAL A 18 5.62 19.30 84.41
N ALA A 19 4.43 18.71 84.44
CA ALA A 19 3.16 19.42 84.31
C ALA A 19 2.88 20.19 85.61
N CYS A 20 3.01 21.51 85.54
CA CYS A 20 2.34 22.46 86.42
C CYS A 20 1.71 23.51 85.49
N GLY A 21 0.39 23.52 85.42
CA GLY A 21 -0.33 24.69 84.96
C GLY A 21 -0.10 25.78 86.00
N ASP A 22 0.67 26.79 85.62
CA ASP A 22 0.81 28.03 86.35
C ASP A 22 0.66 29.14 85.30
N ASP A 23 -0.56 29.65 85.20
CA ASP A 23 -0.93 30.82 84.40
C ASP A 23 -0.34 32.08 85.04
N ASN A 24 0.98 32.15 85.07
CA ASN A 24 1.74 33.37 85.26
C ASN A 24 2.87 33.37 84.24
N GLU A 25 2.57 33.85 83.04
CA GLU A 25 3.57 34.29 82.07
C GLU A 25 4.31 35.49 82.66
N ASN A 26 5.22 35.22 83.59
CA ASN A 26 6.21 36.21 84.01
C ASN A 26 7.30 36.20 82.93
N ILE A 27 6.97 36.79 81.78
CA ILE A 27 7.88 36.96 80.65
C ILE A 27 9.05 37.79 81.16
N ASP A 28 10.29 37.29 81.00
CA ASP A 28 11.47 38.05 81.40
C ASP A 28 11.53 39.35 80.57
N PRO A 29 11.39 40.53 81.20
CA PRO A 29 11.39 41.80 80.48
C PRO A 29 12.73 42.11 79.80
N ASN A 30 13.79 41.33 80.06
CA ASN A 30 15.10 41.45 79.41
C ASN A 30 15.36 40.36 78.35
N ALA A 31 14.34 39.59 77.96
CA ALA A 31 14.48 38.57 76.92
C ALA A 31 14.95 39.18 75.59
N SER A 32 15.89 38.51 74.94
CA SER A 32 16.41 38.96 73.64
C SER A 32 15.40 38.79 72.51
N ALA A 33 15.48 39.68 71.52
CA ALA A 33 14.62 39.65 70.34
C ALA A 33 14.72 38.32 69.57
N PRO A 34 13.69 37.95 68.79
CA PRO A 34 13.69 36.71 68.02
C PRO A 34 14.88 36.58 67.07
N VAL A 35 15.33 35.35 66.86
CA VAL A 35 16.39 35.03 65.90
C VAL A 35 15.82 34.15 64.80
N ILE A 36 15.96 34.60 63.56
CA ILE A 36 15.59 33.87 62.35
C ILE A 36 16.85 33.31 61.72
N LYS A 37 16.89 32.01 61.45
CA LYS A 37 18.02 31.36 60.77
C LYS A 37 17.54 30.61 59.54
N PHE A 38 18.06 31.01 58.39
CA PHE A 38 17.98 30.22 57.16
C PHE A 38 19.15 29.24 57.12
N PRO A 39 18.93 28.00 56.63
CA PRO A 39 20.01 27.02 56.45
C PRO A 39 20.87 27.30 55.20
N MET A 40 20.46 28.25 54.37
CA MET A 40 21.14 28.67 53.13
C MET A 40 21.16 30.20 53.03
N GLU A 41 22.17 30.74 52.33
CA GLU A 41 22.32 32.19 52.13
C GLU A 41 21.46 32.72 50.98
N GLN A 42 21.14 31.87 50.01
CA GLN A 42 20.29 32.17 48.85
C GLN A 42 19.59 30.88 48.41
N LEU A 43 18.40 31.04 47.83
CA LEU A 43 17.63 29.97 47.21
C LEU A 43 17.65 30.11 45.68
N ASP A 44 18.32 29.18 45.01
CA ASP A 44 18.32 29.11 43.55
C ASP A 44 17.15 28.27 43.06
N VAL A 45 16.32 28.89 42.23
CA VAL A 45 15.11 28.30 41.64
C VAL A 45 15.31 28.21 40.14
N ASP A 46 14.99 27.06 39.56
CA ASP A 46 15.08 26.82 38.12
C ASP A 46 13.71 26.35 37.62
N LEU A 47 13.02 27.21 36.85
CA LEU A 47 11.66 26.93 36.39
C LEU A 47 11.62 25.83 35.30
N ASN A 48 12.78 25.45 34.76
CA ASN A 48 12.90 24.33 33.82
C ASN A 48 12.98 22.97 34.53
N LYS A 49 13.08 22.97 35.86
CA LYS A 49 13.09 21.77 36.70
C LYS A 49 11.76 21.61 37.44
N VAL A 50 11.32 20.36 37.57
CA VAL A 50 10.05 20.02 38.23
C VAL A 50 10.11 20.22 39.74
N ASP A 51 11.27 19.97 40.36
CA ASP A 51 11.46 20.03 41.81
C ASP A 51 12.41 21.18 42.18
N ASN A 52 11.86 22.24 42.77
CA ASN A 52 12.62 23.32 43.40
C ASN A 52 12.60 23.15 44.93
N LEU A 53 13.67 23.60 45.60
CA LEU A 53 13.78 23.44 47.06
C LEU A 53 12.72 24.30 47.80
N PRO A 54 12.15 23.82 48.92
CA PRO A 54 11.30 24.64 49.77
C PRO A 54 12.11 25.74 50.46
N VAL A 55 11.42 26.81 50.84
CA VAL A 55 11.95 27.77 51.80
C VAL A 55 11.90 27.15 53.20
N VAL A 56 13.05 27.09 53.87
CA VAL A 56 13.17 26.54 55.22
C VAL A 56 13.81 27.57 56.14
N ALA A 57 13.26 27.72 57.36
CA ALA A 57 13.84 28.59 58.38
C ALA A 57 13.52 28.07 59.79
N VAL A 58 14.36 28.39 60.77
CA VAL A 58 14.09 28.18 62.19
C VAL A 58 14.06 29.53 62.89
N ILE A 59 12.94 29.81 63.57
CA ILE A 59 12.74 31.02 64.35
C ILE A 59 12.73 30.64 65.83
N LYS A 60 13.51 31.33 66.65
CA LYS A 60 13.55 31.14 68.10
C LYS A 60 13.26 32.46 68.81
N SER A 61 12.46 32.41 69.87
CA SER A 61 12.18 33.54 70.75
C SER A 61 12.34 33.13 72.20
N GLN A 62 12.98 33.97 73.01
CA GLN A 62 13.07 33.77 74.46
C GLN A 62 11.80 34.22 75.19
N ALA A 63 11.14 35.27 74.68
CA ALA A 63 9.88 35.79 75.21
C ALA A 63 8.63 35.00 74.74
N GLY A 64 8.81 34.10 73.78
CA GLY A 64 7.71 33.41 73.10
C GLY A 64 7.20 34.22 71.89
N LEU A 65 6.83 33.53 70.81
CA LEU A 65 6.36 34.10 69.56
C LEU A 65 4.88 34.49 69.69
N GLN A 66 4.56 35.66 69.17
CA GLN A 66 3.19 36.16 69.01
C GLN A 66 2.72 36.00 67.57
N SER A 67 3.58 36.29 66.58
CA SER A 67 3.28 36.07 65.17
C SER A 67 4.54 35.84 64.34
N VAL A 68 4.38 35.11 63.24
CA VAL A 68 5.38 34.97 62.17
C VAL A 68 4.67 35.24 60.84
N THR A 69 5.02 36.35 60.21
CA THR A 69 4.48 36.78 58.92
C THR A 69 5.50 36.53 57.82
N MET A 70 5.09 35.78 56.81
CA MET A 70 5.87 35.46 55.62
C MET A 70 5.42 36.35 54.48
N LYS A 71 6.37 36.98 53.79
CA LYS A 71 6.14 37.86 52.65
C LYS A 71 7.05 37.43 51.49
N ILE A 72 6.59 37.61 50.26
CA ILE A 72 7.38 37.39 49.06
C ILE A 72 7.71 38.76 48.46
N GLN A 73 9.00 39.03 48.29
CA GLN A 73 9.48 40.18 47.53
C GLN A 73 9.50 39.82 46.05
N THR A 74 8.79 40.59 45.24
CA THR A 74 8.83 40.52 43.77
C THR A 74 9.39 41.82 43.19
N VAL A 75 9.66 41.84 41.89
CA VAL A 75 10.01 43.07 41.16
C VAL A 75 8.94 44.17 41.26
N GLU A 76 7.67 43.81 41.48
CA GLU A 76 6.53 44.74 41.53
C GLU A 76 6.24 45.24 42.95
N GLY A 77 6.80 44.58 43.97
CA GLY A 77 6.59 44.91 45.37
C GLY A 77 6.54 43.69 46.28
N THR A 78 6.32 43.95 47.56
CA THR A 78 6.24 42.92 48.61
C THR A 78 4.78 42.50 48.80
N VAL A 79 4.51 41.19 48.71
CA VAL A 79 3.18 40.61 48.91
C VAL A 79 3.19 39.76 50.17
N GLU A 80 2.18 39.88 51.02
CA GLU A 80 2.01 38.97 52.16
C GLU A 80 1.59 37.58 51.66
N TYR A 81 2.34 36.56 52.08
CA TYR A 81 2.11 35.17 51.67
C TYR A 81 1.29 34.42 52.73
N LYS A 82 1.73 34.46 54.00
CA LYS A 82 1.12 33.67 55.07
C LYS A 82 1.50 34.21 56.45
N THR A 83 0.55 34.24 57.37
CA THR A 83 0.78 34.65 58.76
C THR A 83 0.41 33.52 59.72
N VAL A 84 1.28 33.25 60.69
CA VAL A 84 1.09 32.21 61.71
C VAL A 84 1.07 32.88 63.08
N THR A 85 0.00 32.63 63.84
CA THR A 85 -0.21 33.22 65.18
C THR A 85 -0.43 32.17 66.27
N ASP A 86 -0.46 30.89 65.90
CA ASP A 86 -0.64 29.77 66.81
C ASP A 86 0.58 28.84 66.74
N PHE A 87 1.20 28.60 67.90
CA PHE A 87 2.48 27.92 68.01
C PHE A 87 2.40 26.78 69.02
N PHE A 88 2.70 25.56 68.57
CA PHE A 88 2.81 24.40 69.45
C PHE A 88 3.91 24.58 70.52
N ASN A 89 5.02 25.21 70.14
CA ASN A 89 6.04 25.68 71.07
C ASN A 89 6.18 27.19 70.90
N PRO A 90 5.80 28.01 71.90
CA PRO A 90 5.89 29.46 71.77
C PRO A 90 7.34 29.93 71.57
N ASN A 91 8.35 29.19 72.01
CA ASN A 91 9.74 29.63 71.95
C ASN A 91 10.46 29.22 70.66
N SER A 92 9.83 28.41 69.78
CA SER A 92 10.46 27.92 68.56
C SER A 92 9.44 27.56 67.48
N TYR A 93 9.67 28.05 66.27
CA TYR A 93 8.90 27.72 65.09
C TYR A 93 9.82 27.29 63.94
N SER A 94 9.53 26.13 63.33
CA SER A 94 10.24 25.62 62.16
C SER A 94 9.34 25.75 60.94
N LEU A 95 9.81 26.46 59.93
CA LEU A 95 9.11 26.74 58.68
C LEU A 95 9.66 25.87 57.55
N SER A 96 8.77 25.34 56.72
CA SER A 96 9.09 24.65 55.46
C SER A 96 7.95 24.90 54.47
N GLU A 97 8.14 25.82 53.54
CA GLU A 97 7.12 26.23 52.56
C GLU A 97 7.55 25.87 51.14
N ASN A 98 6.70 25.13 50.42
CA ASN A 98 6.87 24.87 48.99
C ASN A 98 6.14 25.97 48.22
N LEU A 99 6.88 26.94 47.70
CA LEU A 99 6.30 28.05 46.97
C LEU A 99 6.04 27.65 45.52
N GLU A 100 4.95 28.16 44.94
CA GLU A 100 4.80 28.26 43.50
C GLU A 100 5.65 29.43 43.03
N TYR A 101 6.86 29.15 42.57
CA TYR A 101 7.80 30.17 42.14
C TYR A 101 7.39 30.83 40.82
N ASN A 102 7.68 32.12 40.73
CA ASN A 102 7.56 32.90 39.50
C ASN A 102 8.91 33.54 39.19
N ALA A 103 9.20 33.79 37.90
CA ALA A 103 10.41 34.45 37.42
C ALA A 103 10.68 35.81 38.08
N ASN A 104 9.63 36.48 38.60
CA ASN A 104 9.75 37.79 39.21
C ASN A 104 10.07 37.79 40.72
N TYR A 105 10.26 36.63 41.36
CA TYR A 105 10.58 36.54 42.78
C TYR A 105 12.04 36.96 43.05
N GLN A 106 12.24 37.75 44.10
CA GLN A 106 13.55 38.29 44.49
C GLN A 106 13.99 37.84 45.87
N ALA A 107 13.06 37.66 46.82
CA ALA A 107 13.38 37.20 48.17
C ALA A 107 12.15 36.68 48.91
N PHE A 108 12.38 35.81 49.90
CA PHE A 108 11.40 35.45 50.92
C PHE A 108 11.73 36.17 52.23
N ILE A 109 10.76 36.88 52.78
CA ILE A 109 10.92 37.71 53.97
C ILE A 109 10.10 37.10 55.10
N ILE A 110 10.72 36.90 56.25
CA ILE A 110 10.07 36.45 57.48
C ILE A 110 10.15 37.59 58.49
N GLU A 111 9.02 38.01 59.00
CA GLU A 111 8.88 38.97 60.10
C GLU A 111 8.36 38.22 61.32
N ALA A 112 9.17 38.16 62.38
CA ALA A 112 8.82 37.48 63.62
C ALA A 112 8.60 38.51 64.73
N THR A 113 7.43 38.45 65.35
CA THR A 113 7.05 39.29 66.49
C THR A 113 6.93 38.41 67.73
N ASP A 114 7.61 38.77 68.82
CA ASP A 114 7.48 38.09 70.10
C ASP A 114 6.41 38.72 71.01
N LYS A 115 6.17 38.11 72.17
CA LYS A 115 5.19 38.59 73.16
C LYS A 115 5.60 39.87 73.90
N LEU A 116 6.83 40.36 73.70
CA LEU A 116 7.30 41.68 74.17
C LEU A 116 7.28 42.73 73.04
N ASP A 117 6.61 42.42 71.93
CA ASP A 117 6.49 43.26 70.73
C ASP A 117 7.82 43.58 70.04
N HIS A 118 8.88 42.77 70.25
CA HIS A 118 10.08 42.86 69.42
C HIS A 118 9.81 42.29 68.03
N ILE A 119 10.08 43.09 66.99
CA ILE A 119 9.92 42.69 65.59
C ILE A 119 11.30 42.53 64.95
N ILE A 120 11.57 41.35 64.39
CA ILE A 120 12.78 41.07 63.63
C ILE A 120 12.44 40.54 62.25
N THR A 121 13.19 40.99 61.25
CA THR A 121 13.05 40.57 59.86
C THR A 121 14.25 39.75 59.42
N GLY A 122 14.00 38.59 58.83
CA GLY A 122 14.98 37.77 58.12
C GLY A 122 14.62 37.75 56.63
N THR A 123 15.61 37.91 55.76
CA THR A 123 15.41 37.86 54.30
C THR A 123 16.28 36.76 53.70
N LEU A 124 15.67 35.88 52.91
CA LEU A 124 16.34 34.89 52.08
C LEU A 124 16.23 35.34 50.61
N PRO A 125 17.33 35.80 49.98
CA PRO A 125 17.37 36.06 48.55
C PRO A 125 16.94 34.84 47.73
N ILE A 126 16.19 35.08 46.66
CA ILE A 126 15.78 34.08 45.66
C ILE A 126 16.34 34.51 44.31
N SER A 127 17.02 33.60 43.61
CA SER A 127 17.46 33.79 42.23
C SER A 127 16.71 32.81 41.35
N VAL A 128 15.97 33.31 40.36
CA VAL A 128 15.12 32.48 39.48
C VAL A 128 15.71 32.41 38.07
N THR A 129 15.94 31.19 37.59
CA THR A 129 16.19 30.92 36.16
C THR A 129 14.84 30.73 35.49
N ASP A 130 14.52 31.61 34.54
CA ASP A 130 13.26 31.59 33.81
C ASP A 130 13.17 30.40 32.84
N VAL A 131 11.97 30.14 32.32
CA VAL A 131 11.73 29.10 31.32
C VAL A 131 12.45 29.45 30.03
N VAL A 132 13.28 28.54 29.53
CA VAL A 132 14.02 28.72 28.28
C VAL A 132 13.26 28.15 27.09
N GLU A 133 13.42 28.78 25.93
CA GLU A 133 12.81 28.29 24.70
C GLU A 133 13.48 26.99 24.22
N ARG A 134 12.70 26.17 23.51
CA ARG A 134 13.19 24.92 22.91
C ARG A 134 14.19 25.22 21.78
N PRO A 135 15.07 24.27 21.43
CA PRO A 135 15.93 24.40 20.26
C PRO A 135 15.15 24.70 18.99
N VAL A 136 15.68 25.57 18.14
CA VAL A 136 15.09 25.89 16.83
C VAL A 136 15.99 25.31 15.74
N ILE A 137 15.39 24.60 14.78
CA ILE A 137 16.07 24.01 13.62
C ILE A 137 15.62 24.76 12.37
N THR A 138 16.56 25.36 11.64
CA THR A 138 16.30 26.08 10.39
C THR A 138 17.06 25.43 9.26
N PHE A 139 16.37 25.07 8.17
CA PHE A 139 16.99 24.58 6.93
C PHE A 139 17.16 25.72 5.94
N ASP A 140 18.25 25.70 5.18
CA ASP A 140 18.48 26.64 4.08
C ASP A 140 19.27 25.93 2.99
N PRO A 141 18.65 25.41 1.91
CA PRO A 141 17.29 25.72 1.47
C PRO A 141 16.20 25.03 2.30
N GLU A 142 14.97 25.55 2.24
CA GLU A 142 13.79 24.99 2.94
C GLU A 142 13.30 23.66 2.35
N GLU A 143 13.71 23.33 1.12
CA GLU A 143 13.46 22.05 0.46
C GLU A 143 14.61 21.67 -0.49
N ILE A 144 14.76 20.37 -0.72
CA ILE A 144 15.68 19.83 -1.74
C ILE A 144 14.84 19.33 -2.91
N ILE A 145 15.10 19.87 -4.10
CA ILE A 145 14.54 19.35 -5.35
C ILE A 145 15.71 18.88 -6.23
N TYR A 146 15.64 17.63 -6.65
CA TYR A 146 16.54 17.08 -7.66
C TYR A 146 15.71 16.51 -8.81
N ASP A 147 15.86 17.08 -10.00
CA ASP A 147 15.11 16.71 -11.19
C ASP A 147 16.08 16.20 -12.26
N GLU A 148 16.08 14.90 -12.53
CA GLU A 148 16.96 14.31 -13.54
C GLU A 148 16.65 14.80 -14.97
N MET A 149 15.51 15.47 -15.19
CA MET A 149 15.15 16.03 -16.51
C MET A 149 15.83 17.37 -16.81
N ASP A 150 16.43 18.02 -15.82
CA ASP A 150 17.13 19.29 -16.04
C ASP A 150 18.39 19.08 -16.90
N GLU A 151 18.80 20.09 -17.68
CA GLU A 151 19.97 19.98 -18.58
C GLU A 151 21.29 19.69 -17.83
N ASN A 152 21.40 20.15 -16.58
CA ASN A 152 22.56 19.94 -15.70
C ASN A 152 22.09 19.74 -14.26
N PRO A 153 21.57 18.56 -13.91
CA PRO A 153 20.99 18.33 -12.60
C PRO A 153 22.11 18.31 -11.56
N THR A 154 21.97 19.12 -10.51
CA THR A 154 22.92 19.15 -9.38
C THR A 154 22.14 18.99 -8.09
N ILE A 155 22.53 18.00 -7.27
CA ILE A 155 21.94 17.82 -5.94
C ILE A 155 22.34 19.02 -5.07
N PRO A 156 21.38 19.81 -4.53
CA PRO A 156 21.69 20.86 -3.57
C PRO A 156 22.30 20.29 -2.29
N ARG A 157 23.17 21.05 -1.63
CA ARG A 157 23.75 20.65 -0.35
C ARG A 157 22.69 20.67 0.75
N THR A 158 22.84 19.78 1.72
CA THR A 158 21.97 19.71 2.89
C THR A 158 22.55 20.56 4.00
N THR A 159 21.84 21.63 4.32
CA THR A 159 22.33 22.68 5.20
C THR A 159 21.27 23.04 6.24
N PHE A 160 21.67 23.05 7.51
CA PHE A 160 20.81 23.50 8.60
C PHE A 160 21.59 24.13 9.74
N LYS A 161 20.91 25.03 10.45
CA LYS A 161 21.37 25.66 11.68
C LYS A 161 20.44 25.31 12.84
N ILE A 162 21.03 25.00 13.98
CA ILE A 162 20.32 24.78 15.24
C ILE A 162 20.76 25.86 16.23
N THR A 163 19.80 26.48 16.93
CA THR A 163 20.06 27.42 18.02
C THR A 163 19.33 26.98 19.29
N SER A 164 19.99 27.07 20.45
CA SER A 164 19.40 26.79 21.77
C SER A 164 19.92 27.78 22.81
N GLU A 165 19.00 28.41 23.55
CA GLU A 165 19.35 29.31 24.65
C GLU A 165 20.02 28.55 25.81
N ALA A 166 19.49 27.36 26.11
CA ALA A 166 19.97 26.42 27.13
C ALA A 166 21.31 25.76 26.79
N GLY A 167 21.72 25.79 25.52
CA GLY A 167 22.84 25.02 25.00
C GLY A 167 22.42 23.61 24.58
N LEU A 168 23.04 23.11 23.52
CA LEU A 168 22.72 21.84 22.90
C LEU A 168 23.44 20.67 23.58
N LYS A 169 22.78 19.53 23.60
CA LYS A 169 23.28 18.27 24.16
C LYS A 169 23.48 17.22 23.08
N THR A 170 22.48 17.00 22.21
CA THR A 170 22.60 16.04 21.11
C THR A 170 21.90 16.52 19.84
N VAL A 171 22.44 16.11 18.69
CA VAL A 171 21.81 16.25 17.37
C VAL A 171 21.83 14.89 16.68
N GLU A 172 20.66 14.37 16.34
CA GLU A 172 20.48 13.12 15.61
C GLU A 172 19.95 13.42 14.21
N MET A 173 20.53 12.81 13.18
CA MET A 173 20.20 13.04 11.78
C MET A 173 19.73 11.76 11.10
N TYR A 174 18.71 11.85 10.26
CA TYR A 174 18.13 10.71 9.57
C TYR A 174 17.74 11.05 8.13
N LEU A 175 18.08 10.18 7.18
CA LEU A 175 17.50 10.18 5.85
C LEU A 175 16.18 9.40 5.89
N VAL A 176 15.11 10.00 5.39
CA VAL A 176 13.75 9.46 5.44
C VAL A 176 13.32 9.05 4.04
N SER A 177 12.84 7.81 3.91
CA SER A 177 12.28 7.23 2.68
C SER A 177 10.89 6.67 2.94
N ALA A 178 10.20 6.22 1.89
CA ALA A 178 8.92 5.50 2.04
C ALA A 178 9.05 4.19 2.84
N SER A 179 10.22 3.56 2.82
CA SER A 179 10.50 2.28 3.50
C SER A 179 10.96 2.41 4.95
N GLY A 180 11.26 3.62 5.43
CA GLY A 180 11.75 3.84 6.79
C GLY A 180 12.79 4.95 6.87
N GLN A 181 13.59 4.92 7.94
CA GLN A 181 14.57 5.96 8.27
C GLN A 181 15.96 5.36 8.47
N GLU A 182 16.95 5.95 7.83
CA GLU A 182 18.38 5.59 7.93
C GLU A 182 19.10 6.64 8.79
N SER A 183 19.83 6.21 9.81
CA SER A 183 20.63 7.14 10.63
C SER A 183 21.82 7.68 9.83
N LYS A 184 21.98 9.00 9.79
CA LYS A 184 23.12 9.70 9.17
C LYS A 184 24.16 10.18 10.18
N GLY A 185 23.87 10.07 11.47
CA GLY A 185 24.83 10.37 12.52
C GLY A 185 24.18 10.88 13.81
N ILE A 186 24.98 10.87 14.87
CA ILE A 186 24.66 11.45 16.17
C ILE A 186 25.84 12.31 16.59
N ILE A 187 25.58 13.57 16.89
CA ILE A 187 26.57 14.53 17.40
C ILE A 187 26.24 14.78 18.88
N ASN A 188 27.26 14.63 19.73
CA ASN A 188 27.16 14.98 21.14
C ASN A 188 27.82 16.34 21.35
N LEU A 189 27.11 17.23 22.03
CA LEU A 189 27.46 18.62 22.27
C LEU A 189 27.57 18.84 23.79
N SER A 190 28.42 19.79 24.19
CA SER A 190 28.73 20.13 25.58
C SER A 190 28.12 21.48 25.98
N GLY A 191 26.92 21.78 25.49
CA GLY A 191 26.19 23.01 25.80
C GLY A 191 26.43 24.16 24.81
N GLU A 192 26.97 23.89 23.61
CA GLU A 192 27.10 24.88 22.55
C GLU A 192 25.72 25.45 22.18
N LYS A 193 25.61 26.77 22.08
CA LYS A 193 24.33 27.44 21.77
C LYS A 193 23.93 27.32 20.30
N GLU A 194 24.89 27.00 19.43
CA GLU A 194 24.65 26.87 18.00
C GLU A 194 25.35 25.63 17.42
N TYR A 195 24.72 25.01 16.43
CA TYR A 195 25.31 23.96 15.62
C TYR A 195 24.92 24.15 14.16
N THR A 196 25.88 23.98 13.24
CA THR A 196 25.68 24.09 11.80
C THR A 196 26.11 22.81 11.11
N PHE A 197 25.31 22.36 10.16
CA PHE A 197 25.61 21.23 9.29
C PHE A 197 25.58 21.69 7.84
N ASP A 198 26.56 21.23 7.06
CA ASP A 198 26.67 21.50 5.64
C ASP A 198 27.39 20.32 4.95
N GLU A 199 26.62 19.39 4.40
CA GLU A 199 27.17 18.25 3.66
C GLU A 199 26.38 17.95 2.39
N MET A 200 27.04 17.24 1.47
CA MET A 200 26.41 16.68 0.28
C MET A 200 25.80 15.33 0.64
N ILE A 201 24.47 15.22 0.60
CA ILE A 201 23.77 13.97 0.83
C ILE A 201 23.39 13.36 -0.52
N ASP A 202 23.71 12.07 -0.70
CA ASP A 202 23.36 11.31 -1.90
C ASP A 202 21.89 10.88 -1.85
N TYR A 203 21.00 11.82 -2.19
CA TYR A 203 19.57 11.55 -2.29
C TYR A 203 19.27 10.68 -3.52
N LYS A 204 18.35 9.73 -3.37
CA LYS A 204 17.94 8.79 -4.44
C LYS A 204 16.44 8.70 -4.61
N GLU A 205 16.02 8.04 -5.70
CA GLU A 205 14.60 7.74 -5.94
C GLU A 205 13.97 7.05 -4.71
N GLY A 206 12.92 7.67 -4.17
CA GLY A 206 12.19 7.17 -3.00
C GLY A 206 12.49 7.87 -1.68
N ASP A 207 13.56 8.66 -1.61
CA ASP A 207 13.82 9.56 -0.48
C ASP A 207 12.75 10.67 -0.43
N ARG A 208 12.39 11.06 0.79
CA ARG A 208 11.27 11.97 1.08
C ARG A 208 11.66 13.14 1.98
N GLY A 209 12.74 13.02 2.73
CA GLY A 209 13.24 14.11 3.54
C GLY A 209 14.48 13.80 4.35
N PHE A 210 15.04 14.84 4.95
CA PHE A 210 16.15 14.76 5.90
C PHE A 210 15.69 15.28 7.26
N LYS A 211 15.59 14.38 8.23
CA LYS A 211 15.03 14.67 9.56
C LYS A 211 16.15 14.92 10.56
N VAL A 212 16.01 16.01 11.31
CA VAL A 212 16.93 16.43 12.37
C VAL A 212 16.17 16.46 13.69
N LYS A 213 16.77 15.87 14.73
CA LYS A 213 16.27 15.90 16.11
C LYS A 213 17.35 16.53 16.98
N ALA A 214 17.01 17.60 17.69
CA ALA A 214 17.91 18.32 18.58
C ALA A 214 17.40 18.23 20.02
N GLU A 215 18.28 17.92 20.97
CA GLU A 215 18.02 17.93 22.41
C GLU A 215 18.94 18.96 23.07
N ASP A 216 18.41 19.79 23.96
CA ASP A 216 19.20 20.71 24.78
C ASP A 216 19.64 20.11 26.13
N THR A 217 20.38 20.90 26.91
CA THR A 217 20.88 20.51 28.24
C THR A 217 19.77 20.26 29.28
N TYR A 218 18.57 20.83 29.08
CA TYR A 218 17.38 20.58 29.89
C TYR A 218 16.56 19.37 29.42
N GLY A 219 16.89 18.80 28.26
CA GLY A 219 16.19 17.66 27.67
C GLY A 219 14.97 18.05 26.82
N TYR A 220 14.81 19.33 26.48
CA TYR A 220 13.80 19.72 25.50
C TYR A 220 14.23 19.30 24.10
N ILE A 221 13.27 18.70 23.38
CA ILE A 221 13.50 18.13 22.06
C ILE A 221 12.69 18.89 21.01
N THR A 222 13.36 19.23 19.91
CA THR A 222 12.75 19.71 18.67
C THR A 222 13.09 18.77 17.53
N ILE A 223 12.11 18.48 16.68
CA ILE A 223 12.27 17.67 15.48
C ILE A 223 11.79 18.47 14.29
N SER A 224 12.61 18.55 13.24
CA SER A 224 12.24 19.16 11.97
C SER A 224 12.68 18.26 10.82
N THR A 225 12.00 18.33 9.68
CA THR A 225 12.31 17.52 8.49
C THR A 225 12.36 18.41 7.26
N LEU A 226 13.52 18.43 6.61
CA LEU A 226 13.72 19.04 5.29
C LEU A 226 13.05 18.18 4.23
N PRO A 227 12.03 18.67 3.49
CA PRO A 227 11.43 17.92 2.40
C PRO A 227 12.43 17.67 1.27
N VAL A 228 12.36 16.47 0.68
CA VAL A 228 13.18 16.08 -0.48
C VAL A 228 12.25 15.58 -1.58
N THR A 229 12.39 16.14 -2.77
CA THR A 229 11.69 15.73 -3.99
C THR A 229 12.71 15.26 -5.03
N TYR A 230 12.73 13.95 -5.28
CA TYR A 230 13.54 13.33 -6.34
C TYR A 230 12.64 12.99 -7.54
N LYS A 231 12.85 13.63 -8.68
CA LYS A 231 12.12 13.35 -9.93
C LYS A 231 13.03 12.59 -10.88
N THR A 232 12.63 11.38 -11.23
CA THR A 232 13.36 10.52 -12.17
C THR A 232 12.93 10.80 -13.60
N ILE A 233 13.83 10.60 -14.55
CA ILE A 233 13.42 10.50 -15.96
C ILE A 233 12.52 9.26 -16.09
N PRO A 234 11.26 9.35 -16.58
CA PRO A 234 10.41 8.18 -16.74
C PRO A 234 11.05 7.20 -17.73
N GLY A 235 10.78 5.91 -17.55
CA GLY A 235 11.13 4.91 -18.54
C GLY A 235 10.39 5.14 -19.87
N PRO A 236 10.77 4.45 -20.95
CA PRO A 236 10.01 4.45 -22.18
C PRO A 236 8.53 4.06 -21.94
N SER A 237 7.67 4.48 -22.86
CA SER A 237 6.30 4.00 -22.96
C SER A 237 6.15 3.21 -24.26
N LEU A 238 5.36 2.13 -24.20
CA LEU A 238 5.10 1.25 -25.33
C LEU A 238 3.59 1.11 -25.52
N THR A 239 3.13 1.38 -26.73
CA THR A 239 1.77 1.10 -27.19
C THR A 239 1.81 0.07 -28.32
N LEU A 240 1.06 -1.01 -28.15
CA LEU A 240 0.84 -2.03 -29.16
C LEU A 240 -0.51 -1.74 -29.83
N THR A 241 -0.51 -1.41 -31.13
CA THR A 241 -1.74 -0.99 -31.82
C THR A 241 -2.70 -2.15 -32.06
N GLU A 242 -2.21 -3.39 -31.96
CA GLU A 242 -3.00 -4.61 -32.07
C GLU A 242 -2.84 -5.44 -30.79
N SER A 243 -3.94 -6.01 -30.30
CA SER A 243 -3.91 -6.93 -29.15
C SER A 243 -3.65 -8.39 -29.56
N THR A 244 -3.87 -8.71 -30.84
CA THR A 244 -3.85 -10.07 -31.38
C THR A 244 -3.26 -10.07 -32.78
N ILE A 245 -2.34 -11.00 -33.04
CA ILE A 245 -1.74 -11.21 -34.36
C ILE A 245 -2.11 -12.59 -34.91
N PHE A 246 -2.56 -12.62 -36.16
CA PHE A 246 -2.80 -13.86 -36.91
C PHE A 246 -1.67 -14.08 -37.91
N ALA A 247 -1.04 -15.24 -37.91
CA ALA A 247 0.07 -15.56 -38.81
C ALA A 247 -0.08 -16.93 -39.48
N GLY A 248 0.63 -17.14 -40.58
CA GLY A 248 0.86 -18.46 -41.15
C GLY A 248 2.21 -19.02 -40.70
N THR A 249 2.41 -20.34 -40.84
CA THR A 249 3.76 -20.92 -40.68
C THR A 249 4.70 -20.35 -41.74
N ASP A 250 5.92 -19.99 -41.30
CA ASP A 250 6.99 -19.40 -42.13
C ASP A 250 6.68 -18.03 -42.77
N ALA A 251 5.59 -17.37 -42.33
CA ALA A 251 5.27 -16.02 -42.76
C ALA A 251 5.94 -15.00 -41.82
N LYS A 252 6.74 -14.11 -42.40
CA LYS A 252 7.16 -12.88 -41.72
C LYS A 252 5.96 -11.96 -41.55
N LYS A 253 5.76 -11.47 -40.32
CA LYS A 253 4.71 -10.51 -40.06
C LYS A 253 5.20 -9.38 -39.18
N GLY A 254 4.84 -8.16 -39.57
CA GLY A 254 5.12 -6.94 -38.83
C GLY A 254 4.37 -6.90 -37.50
N VAL A 255 5.09 -6.53 -36.45
CA VAL A 255 4.59 -6.32 -35.09
C VAL A 255 4.49 -4.81 -34.86
N PRO A 256 3.32 -4.18 -34.97
CA PRO A 256 3.22 -2.72 -34.92
C PRO A 256 3.44 -2.21 -33.48
N VAL A 257 4.46 -1.37 -33.32
CA VAL A 257 4.85 -0.76 -32.05
C VAL A 257 4.91 0.76 -32.18
N GLN A 258 4.44 1.43 -31.13
CA GLN A 258 4.59 2.87 -30.94
C GLN A 258 5.29 3.10 -29.61
N ILE A 259 6.37 3.87 -29.64
CA ILE A 259 7.28 4.01 -28.50
C ILE A 259 7.59 5.49 -28.30
N GLU A 260 7.53 5.95 -27.05
CA GLU A 260 8.02 7.27 -26.64
C GLU A 260 9.05 7.09 -25.52
N SER A 261 10.17 7.83 -25.58
CA SER A 261 11.21 7.82 -24.56
C SER A 261 11.81 9.22 -24.39
N VAL A 262 11.81 9.72 -23.15
CA VAL A 262 12.43 11.02 -22.83
C VAL A 262 13.95 10.98 -23.07
N ARG A 263 14.61 9.85 -22.80
CA ARG A 263 16.07 9.68 -23.01
C ARG A 263 16.43 9.20 -24.42
N GLY A 264 15.42 8.86 -25.23
CA GLY A 264 15.60 8.17 -26.49
C GLY A 264 15.57 6.64 -26.33
N VAL A 265 15.13 5.95 -27.38
CA VAL A 265 15.05 4.49 -27.39
C VAL A 265 16.44 3.91 -27.65
N HIS A 266 16.87 2.97 -26.81
CA HIS A 266 18.15 2.28 -26.96
C HIS A 266 17.99 0.90 -27.60
N GLU A 267 16.99 0.13 -27.18
CA GLU A 267 16.80 -1.25 -27.63
C GLU A 267 15.32 -1.62 -27.72
N VAL A 268 14.98 -2.40 -28.75
CA VAL A 268 13.70 -3.10 -28.88
C VAL A 268 13.96 -4.59 -29.04
N VAL A 269 13.37 -5.40 -28.17
CA VAL A 269 13.50 -6.87 -28.20
C VAL A 269 12.10 -7.49 -28.28
N ILE A 270 11.93 -8.47 -29.16
CA ILE A 270 10.68 -9.22 -29.30
C ILE A 270 10.95 -10.68 -29.03
N TYR A 271 10.20 -11.24 -28.08
CA TYR A 271 10.20 -12.65 -27.76
C TYR A 271 8.89 -13.29 -28.21
N ARG A 272 8.99 -14.48 -28.77
CA ARG A 272 7.86 -15.41 -28.91
C ARG A 272 7.73 -16.21 -27.63
N ILE A 273 6.51 -16.40 -27.17
CA ILE A 273 6.21 -17.29 -26.05
C ILE A 273 5.82 -18.65 -26.63
N GLU A 274 6.72 -19.61 -26.51
CA GLU A 274 6.60 -20.95 -27.06
C GLU A 274 6.67 -21.97 -25.92
N ASN A 275 5.61 -22.76 -25.75
CA ASN A 275 5.51 -23.75 -24.67
C ASN A 275 5.83 -23.17 -23.27
N GLY A 276 5.38 -21.93 -23.02
CA GLY A 276 5.61 -21.21 -21.76
C GLY A 276 7.00 -20.59 -21.61
N SER A 277 7.89 -20.71 -22.60
CA SER A 277 9.25 -20.16 -22.57
C SER A 277 9.40 -18.97 -23.52
N GLU A 278 10.25 -18.01 -23.15
CA GLU A 278 10.62 -16.88 -24.00
C GLU A 278 11.70 -17.29 -25.00
N VAL A 279 11.40 -17.13 -26.29
CA VAL A 279 12.33 -17.38 -27.40
C VAL A 279 12.55 -16.04 -28.12
N GLU A 280 13.77 -15.52 -28.06
CA GLU A 280 14.12 -14.26 -28.74
C GLU A 280 13.90 -14.43 -30.25
N ALA A 281 13.07 -13.56 -30.82
CA ALA A 281 12.78 -13.52 -32.25
C ALA A 281 13.41 -12.32 -32.93
N LEU A 282 13.64 -11.23 -32.18
CA LEU A 282 14.30 -10.02 -32.68
C LEU A 282 14.96 -9.26 -31.54
N ARG A 283 16.13 -8.68 -31.83
CA ARG A 283 16.78 -7.67 -31.01
C ARG A 283 17.35 -6.59 -31.93
N GLU A 284 16.97 -5.34 -31.69
CA GLU A 284 17.43 -4.19 -32.46
C GLU A 284 17.92 -3.08 -31.53
N THR A 285 19.17 -2.67 -31.71
CA THR A 285 19.68 -1.41 -31.15
C THR A 285 19.14 -0.23 -31.95
N LYS A 286 18.81 0.86 -31.26
CA LYS A 286 18.25 2.09 -31.80
C LYS A 286 19.19 3.27 -31.53
N ASN A 287 18.99 4.37 -32.25
CA ASN A 287 19.93 5.50 -32.24
C ASN A 287 19.56 6.59 -31.21
N GLY A 288 18.68 6.28 -30.25
CA GLY A 288 18.19 7.25 -29.28
C GLY A 288 17.00 8.07 -29.79
N GLU A 289 16.21 7.54 -30.73
CA GLU A 289 15.00 8.22 -31.19
C GLU A 289 14.02 8.43 -30.01
N HIS A 290 13.54 9.66 -29.81
CA HIS A 290 12.58 9.96 -28.73
C HIS A 290 11.17 9.42 -29.02
N THR A 291 10.83 9.30 -30.30
CA THR A 291 9.57 8.73 -30.78
C THR A 291 9.90 7.71 -31.87
N LEU A 292 9.39 6.49 -31.73
CA LEU A 292 9.61 5.41 -32.68
C LEU A 292 8.31 4.68 -33.00
N ASN A 293 7.86 4.77 -34.26
CA ASN A 293 6.63 4.16 -34.75
C ASN A 293 6.94 3.28 -35.96
N TYR A 294 6.93 1.96 -35.78
CA TYR A 294 7.27 1.02 -36.86
C TYR A 294 6.71 -0.38 -36.60
N ALA A 295 6.88 -1.29 -37.56
CA ALA A 295 6.39 -2.66 -37.48
C ALA A 295 7.51 -3.67 -37.77
N PRO A 296 8.38 -3.99 -36.80
CA PRO A 296 9.43 -5.00 -36.96
C PRO A 296 8.85 -6.34 -37.41
N GLU A 297 9.45 -6.95 -38.43
CA GLU A 297 9.01 -8.26 -38.94
C GLU A 297 9.71 -9.40 -38.21
N ILE A 298 8.92 -10.36 -37.72
CA ILE A 298 9.43 -11.59 -37.11
C ILE A 298 8.79 -12.84 -37.71
N ASP A 299 9.48 -13.97 -37.58
CA ASP A 299 8.98 -15.28 -37.99
C ASP A 299 8.13 -15.91 -36.87
N PHE A 300 7.04 -16.57 -37.24
CA PHE A 300 6.15 -17.26 -36.31
C PHE A 300 6.25 -18.78 -36.45
N THR A 301 6.08 -19.50 -35.34
CA THR A 301 6.01 -20.97 -35.35
C THR A 301 4.63 -21.46 -34.90
N GLU A 302 4.30 -22.71 -35.22
CA GLU A 302 3.09 -23.38 -34.73
C GLU A 302 3.04 -23.53 -33.20
N ALA A 303 4.15 -23.22 -32.49
CA ALA A 303 4.24 -23.19 -31.02
C ALA A 303 4.10 -21.78 -30.43
N THR A 304 4.10 -20.72 -31.24
CA THR A 304 3.97 -19.34 -30.76
C THR A 304 2.54 -19.06 -30.27
N SER A 305 2.39 -18.79 -28.96
CA SER A 305 1.11 -18.48 -28.31
C SER A 305 0.90 -16.98 -28.06
N LYS A 306 2.00 -16.27 -27.81
CA LYS A 306 2.04 -14.84 -27.50
C LYS A 306 3.34 -14.23 -27.99
N LEU A 307 3.35 -12.90 -28.07
CA LEU A 307 4.55 -12.10 -28.18
C LEU A 307 4.74 -11.29 -26.90
N LYS A 308 6.00 -11.08 -26.52
CA LYS A 308 6.43 -10.13 -25.51
C LYS A 308 7.37 -9.14 -26.18
N VAL A 309 7.00 -7.88 -26.18
CA VAL A 309 7.82 -6.77 -26.70
C VAL A 309 8.42 -6.05 -25.49
N VAL A 310 9.73 -5.87 -25.49
CA VAL A 310 10.49 -5.18 -24.44
C VAL A 310 11.22 -4.01 -25.08
N VAL A 311 11.06 -2.83 -24.49
CA VAL A 311 11.67 -1.59 -24.95
C VAL A 311 12.50 -1.00 -23.82
N SER A 312 13.75 -0.66 -24.11
CA SER A 312 14.67 -0.07 -23.15
C SER A 312 15.22 1.26 -23.67
N ASP A 313 15.44 2.20 -22.74
CA ASP A 313 16.21 3.43 -22.95
C ASP A 313 17.68 3.30 -22.48
N GLY A 314 18.12 2.06 -22.20
CA GLY A 314 19.46 1.74 -21.71
C GLY A 314 19.59 1.72 -20.18
N ARG A 315 18.53 2.01 -19.43
CA ARG A 315 18.50 1.86 -17.96
C ARG A 315 17.90 0.53 -17.57
N GLU A 316 18.64 -0.21 -16.74
CA GLU A 316 18.18 -1.45 -16.14
C GLU A 316 16.96 -1.20 -15.24
N GLY A 317 15.91 -2.01 -15.41
CA GLY A 317 14.71 -1.97 -14.57
C GLY A 317 13.72 -0.85 -14.90
N LYS A 318 13.93 -0.10 -15.98
CA LYS A 318 13.02 0.94 -16.48
C LYS A 318 12.36 0.57 -17.81
N GLU A 319 12.41 -0.69 -18.22
CA GLU A 319 11.90 -1.16 -19.51
C GLU A 319 10.37 -1.10 -19.59
N ALA A 320 9.85 -0.81 -20.80
CA ALA A 320 8.44 -0.98 -21.10
C ALA A 320 8.19 -2.36 -21.69
N ILE A 321 7.16 -3.07 -21.19
CA ILE A 321 6.83 -4.42 -21.63
C ILE A 321 5.38 -4.48 -22.11
N GLY A 322 5.17 -5.03 -23.29
CA GLY A 322 3.86 -5.25 -23.89
C GLY A 322 3.67 -6.69 -24.35
N TYR A 323 2.43 -7.18 -24.32
CA TYR A 323 2.08 -8.53 -24.75
C TYR A 323 1.00 -8.52 -25.83
N MET A 324 1.12 -9.42 -26.81
CA MET A 324 0.08 -9.68 -27.81
C MET A 324 -0.23 -11.17 -27.88
N LYS A 325 -1.51 -11.53 -28.09
CA LYS A 325 -1.88 -12.92 -28.40
C LYS A 325 -1.47 -13.26 -29.84
N ALA A 326 -1.02 -14.49 -30.08
CA ALA A 326 -0.68 -14.97 -31.41
C ALA A 326 -1.51 -16.21 -31.77
N TYR A 327 -2.09 -16.20 -32.97
CA TYR A 327 -2.78 -17.33 -33.56
C TYR A 327 -2.10 -17.69 -34.88
N VAL A 328 -1.21 -18.69 -34.83
CA VAL A 328 -0.45 -19.16 -35.99
C VAL A 328 -1.14 -20.38 -36.58
N ASN A 329 -1.45 -20.35 -37.88
CA ASN A 329 -2.17 -21.43 -38.56
C ASN A 329 -3.45 -21.89 -37.84
N MET A 330 -4.20 -20.96 -37.25
CA MET A 330 -5.37 -21.28 -36.44
C MET A 330 -6.55 -20.41 -36.85
N ASP A 331 -7.71 -21.04 -37.00
CA ASP A 331 -9.00 -20.37 -37.09
C ASP A 331 -9.58 -20.24 -35.67
N VAL A 332 -10.01 -19.02 -35.31
CA VAL A 332 -10.56 -18.71 -33.98
C VAL A 332 -11.90 -18.03 -34.16
N ALA A 333 -12.92 -18.49 -33.43
CA ALA A 333 -14.26 -17.93 -33.50
C ALA A 333 -15.00 -18.04 -32.17
N THR A 334 -15.93 -17.13 -31.95
CA THR A 334 -16.89 -17.18 -30.83
C THR A 334 -18.28 -17.41 -31.41
N LEU A 335 -18.94 -18.50 -31.02
CA LEU A 335 -20.24 -18.89 -31.54
C LEU A 335 -21.30 -18.84 -30.44
N ASN A 336 -22.50 -18.42 -30.80
CA ASN A 336 -23.70 -18.64 -30.01
C ASN A 336 -24.48 -19.80 -30.64
N VAL A 337 -24.85 -20.81 -29.85
CA VAL A 337 -25.50 -22.03 -30.32
C VAL A 337 -26.83 -22.20 -29.61
N GLY A 338 -27.93 -22.22 -30.37
CA GLY A 338 -29.27 -22.41 -29.84
C GLY A 338 -29.54 -23.88 -29.53
N SER A 339 -30.25 -24.16 -28.44
CA SER A 339 -30.74 -25.51 -28.17
C SER A 339 -31.91 -25.89 -29.10
N GLN A 340 -32.44 -27.10 -28.97
CA GLN A 340 -33.47 -27.66 -29.86
C GLN A 340 -34.70 -26.77 -30.13
N PRO A 341 -35.25 -25.97 -29.18
CA PRO A 341 -36.39 -25.09 -29.46
C PRO A 341 -36.02 -23.88 -30.32
N LEU A 342 -34.74 -23.50 -30.34
CA LEU A 342 -34.19 -22.37 -31.08
C LEU A 342 -33.45 -22.83 -32.34
N ALA A 343 -33.39 -24.14 -32.58
CA ALA A 343 -32.48 -24.73 -33.55
C ALA A 343 -32.77 -24.35 -35.00
N ASN A 344 -34.02 -24.01 -35.33
CA ASN A 344 -34.40 -23.54 -36.67
C ASN A 344 -34.73 -22.04 -36.73
N ASN A 345 -35.26 -21.50 -35.62
CA ASN A 345 -35.61 -20.09 -35.49
C ASN A 345 -34.85 -19.54 -34.29
N ALA A 346 -33.76 -18.84 -34.57
CA ALA A 346 -32.94 -18.24 -33.53
C ALA A 346 -33.72 -17.20 -32.72
N HIS A 347 -33.36 -17.02 -31.45
CA HIS A 347 -34.02 -16.05 -30.59
C HIS A 347 -33.64 -14.61 -30.99
N VAL A 348 -34.54 -13.64 -30.84
CA VAL A 348 -34.28 -12.23 -31.24
C VAL A 348 -33.06 -11.59 -30.56
N LYS A 349 -32.71 -12.03 -29.34
CA LYS A 349 -31.50 -11.62 -28.62
C LYS A 349 -30.21 -12.22 -29.19
N TYR A 350 -30.32 -13.30 -29.95
CA TYR A 350 -29.22 -14.08 -30.52
C TYR A 350 -29.58 -14.50 -31.95
N PRO A 351 -29.66 -13.56 -32.90
CA PRO A 351 -30.25 -13.79 -34.23
C PRO A 351 -29.54 -14.85 -35.08
N ASP A 352 -28.28 -15.16 -34.77
CA ASP A 352 -27.47 -16.16 -35.47
C ASP A 352 -27.24 -17.44 -34.65
N ALA A 353 -27.97 -17.65 -33.56
CA ALA A 353 -27.82 -18.81 -32.67
C ALA A 353 -28.77 -19.96 -33.04
N PHE A 354 -28.49 -20.62 -34.15
CA PHE A 354 -29.15 -21.86 -34.56
C PHE A 354 -28.52 -23.08 -33.90
N GLY A 355 -29.12 -24.26 -34.12
CA GLY A 355 -28.79 -25.46 -33.36
C GLY A 355 -27.70 -26.34 -33.93
N MET A 356 -27.39 -26.22 -35.23
CA MET A 356 -26.43 -27.09 -35.91
C MET A 356 -25.10 -26.36 -36.05
N VAL A 357 -24.03 -26.86 -35.45
CA VAL A 357 -22.70 -26.22 -35.52
C VAL A 357 -21.92 -26.75 -36.71
N SER A 358 -21.34 -25.84 -37.49
CA SER A 358 -20.36 -26.15 -38.53
C SER A 358 -18.95 -25.80 -38.04
N LEU A 359 -18.05 -26.77 -38.04
CA LEU A 359 -16.62 -26.55 -37.77
C LEU A 359 -15.86 -26.10 -39.02
N ASN A 360 -16.45 -26.24 -40.21
CA ASN A 360 -15.87 -25.73 -41.45
C ASN A 360 -16.02 -24.21 -41.54
N ASP A 361 -17.23 -23.72 -41.28
CA ASP A 361 -17.57 -22.31 -41.43
C ASP A 361 -17.47 -21.54 -40.12
N LEU A 362 -17.23 -22.25 -39.00
CA LEU A 362 -17.22 -21.70 -37.64
C LEU A 362 -18.44 -20.81 -37.39
N LYS A 363 -19.63 -21.39 -37.57
CA LYS A 363 -20.91 -20.75 -37.29
C LYS A 363 -22.01 -21.79 -37.10
N THR A 364 -23.23 -21.33 -36.85
CA THR A 364 -24.39 -22.21 -36.69
C THR A 364 -25.35 -22.12 -37.86
N TYR A 365 -26.11 -23.18 -38.06
CA TYR A 365 -27.09 -23.36 -39.12
C TYR A 365 -28.40 -23.92 -38.59
N SER A 366 -29.48 -23.59 -39.31
CA SER A 366 -30.83 -24.06 -39.00
C SER A 366 -31.00 -25.56 -39.30
N VAL A 367 -32.09 -26.14 -38.78
CA VAL A 367 -32.48 -27.52 -39.13
C VAL A 367 -32.80 -27.63 -40.62
N ASP A 368 -33.53 -26.66 -41.17
CA ASP A 368 -33.86 -26.61 -42.60
C ASP A 368 -32.62 -26.59 -43.49
N TYR A 369 -31.58 -25.84 -43.09
CA TYR A 369 -30.29 -25.87 -43.80
C TYR A 369 -29.71 -27.29 -43.80
N ALA A 370 -29.61 -27.92 -42.64
CA ALA A 370 -28.93 -29.21 -42.48
C ALA A 370 -29.60 -30.35 -43.25
N ILE A 371 -30.93 -30.35 -43.38
CA ILE A 371 -31.67 -31.44 -44.06
C ILE A 371 -31.87 -31.22 -45.56
N ALA A 372 -31.63 -30.02 -46.08
CA ALA A 372 -31.91 -29.67 -47.48
C ALA A 372 -31.21 -30.61 -48.48
N ASN A 373 -29.92 -30.89 -48.28
CA ASN A 373 -29.12 -31.73 -49.16
C ASN A 373 -27.89 -32.33 -48.46
N GLU A 374 -27.18 -33.23 -49.14
CA GLU A 374 -26.00 -33.91 -48.58
C GLU A 374 -24.82 -32.97 -48.33
N VAL A 375 -24.64 -31.92 -49.13
CA VAL A 375 -23.55 -30.96 -48.97
C VAL A 375 -23.74 -30.19 -47.66
N ASN A 376 -24.96 -29.71 -47.40
CA ASN A 376 -25.29 -29.03 -46.16
C ASN A 376 -25.19 -29.97 -44.94
N ALA A 377 -25.63 -31.22 -45.09
CA ALA A 377 -25.52 -32.23 -44.04
C ALA A 377 -24.06 -32.55 -43.68
N LYS A 378 -23.16 -32.61 -44.67
CA LYS A 378 -21.70 -32.76 -44.44
C LYS A 378 -21.08 -31.55 -43.75
N ASN A 379 -21.72 -30.39 -43.83
CA ASN A 379 -21.20 -29.16 -43.26
C ASN A 379 -21.48 -28.99 -41.76
N VAL A 380 -22.36 -29.81 -41.18
CA VAL A 380 -22.74 -29.72 -39.75
C VAL A 380 -22.12 -30.85 -38.95
N ASP A 381 -21.42 -30.52 -37.88
CA ASP A 381 -20.59 -31.46 -37.13
C ASP A 381 -21.25 -31.96 -35.84
N PHE A 382 -22.04 -31.10 -35.19
CA PHE A 382 -22.74 -31.44 -33.95
C PHE A 382 -23.91 -30.50 -33.64
N LYS A 383 -24.68 -30.85 -32.61
CA LYS A 383 -25.86 -30.11 -32.16
C LYS A 383 -25.86 -29.90 -30.65
N PHE A 384 -26.41 -28.75 -30.23
CA PHE A 384 -26.61 -28.41 -28.82
C PHE A 384 -28.03 -28.74 -28.38
N TYR A 385 -28.17 -29.38 -27.21
CA TYR A 385 -29.45 -29.84 -26.70
C TYR A 385 -29.57 -29.60 -25.19
N CYS A 386 -30.76 -29.28 -24.71
CA CYS A 386 -31.04 -29.15 -23.28
C CYS A 386 -32.11 -30.15 -22.83
N PHE A 387 -31.77 -31.02 -21.88
CA PHE A 387 -32.63 -32.12 -21.44
C PHE A 387 -33.52 -31.76 -20.25
N GLY A 388 -34.78 -32.17 -20.35
CA GLY A 388 -35.72 -32.25 -19.23
C GLY A 388 -36.13 -30.90 -18.65
N ALA A 389 -36.87 -30.95 -17.54
CA ALA A 389 -37.42 -29.78 -16.87
C ALA A 389 -36.34 -28.84 -16.29
N SER A 390 -35.13 -29.36 -16.04
CA SER A 390 -33.98 -28.58 -15.57
C SER A 390 -33.17 -27.94 -16.70
N GLY A 391 -33.42 -28.28 -17.97
CA GLY A 391 -32.67 -27.74 -19.10
C GLY A 391 -31.19 -28.13 -19.10
N SER A 392 -30.87 -29.38 -18.72
CA SER A 392 -29.49 -29.87 -18.59
C SER A 392 -28.77 -29.84 -19.94
N PRO A 393 -27.70 -29.05 -20.11
CA PRO A 393 -27.04 -28.84 -21.39
C PRO A 393 -26.19 -30.05 -21.82
N ARG A 394 -26.26 -30.38 -23.11
CA ARG A 394 -25.61 -31.54 -23.73
C ARG A 394 -25.12 -31.21 -25.13
N LEU A 395 -24.04 -31.89 -25.55
CA LEU A 395 -23.58 -31.87 -26.93
C LEU A 395 -23.74 -33.25 -27.54
N TYR A 396 -24.33 -33.28 -28.74
CA TYR A 396 -24.53 -34.51 -29.50
C TYR A 396 -23.79 -34.39 -30.83
N SER A 397 -23.00 -35.41 -31.15
CA SER A 397 -22.54 -35.60 -32.52
C SER A 397 -23.72 -35.88 -33.45
N MET A 398 -23.57 -35.60 -34.75
CA MET A 398 -24.65 -35.81 -35.72
C MET A 398 -24.99 -37.29 -35.93
N ASP A 399 -24.04 -38.21 -35.73
CA ASP A 399 -24.30 -39.66 -35.75
C ASP A 399 -24.99 -40.17 -34.49
N ASN A 400 -25.02 -39.39 -33.41
CA ASN A 400 -25.84 -39.70 -32.26
C ASN A 400 -27.29 -39.25 -32.54
N THR A 401 -28.08 -40.17 -33.09
CA THR A 401 -29.46 -39.92 -33.52
C THR A 401 -30.45 -39.79 -32.37
N GLY A 402 -29.98 -39.95 -31.13
CA GLY A 402 -30.77 -39.63 -29.95
C GLY A 402 -31.27 -38.19 -30.06
N LYS A 403 -32.57 -38.00 -29.82
CA LYS A 403 -33.23 -36.68 -29.80
C LYS A 403 -33.38 -35.97 -31.15
N ASP A 404 -32.97 -36.55 -32.28
CA ASP A 404 -33.16 -35.97 -33.63
C ASP A 404 -34.61 -35.53 -33.89
N GLY A 405 -35.58 -36.34 -33.44
CA GLY A 405 -37.01 -36.06 -33.64
C GLY A 405 -37.55 -34.84 -32.88
N GLU A 406 -36.76 -34.27 -31.97
CA GLU A 406 -37.09 -33.06 -31.19
C GLU A 406 -36.54 -31.78 -31.85
N PHE A 407 -35.62 -31.90 -32.81
CA PHE A 407 -35.15 -30.78 -33.63
C PHE A 407 -36.07 -30.62 -34.84
N SER A 408 -36.92 -29.58 -34.82
CA SER A 408 -37.91 -29.31 -35.86
C SER A 408 -37.51 -28.11 -36.72
N GLY A 409 -37.51 -28.30 -38.05
CA GLY A 409 -37.46 -27.24 -39.05
C GLY A 409 -38.83 -26.99 -39.67
N SER A 410 -38.91 -25.99 -40.56
CA SER A 410 -40.14 -25.68 -41.30
C SER A 410 -40.43 -26.70 -42.40
N THR A 411 -39.39 -27.37 -42.91
CA THR A 411 -39.48 -28.34 -44.01
C THR A 411 -39.39 -29.80 -43.58
N GLY A 412 -39.10 -30.06 -42.29
CA GLY A 412 -38.97 -31.40 -41.75
C GLY A 412 -38.27 -31.44 -40.41
N LYS A 413 -38.00 -32.65 -39.91
CA LYS A 413 -37.24 -32.87 -38.68
C LYS A 413 -35.80 -33.25 -38.99
N LEU A 414 -34.90 -33.01 -38.03
CA LEU A 414 -33.48 -33.37 -38.19
C LEU A 414 -33.26 -34.86 -38.47
N SER A 415 -34.19 -35.73 -38.08
CA SER A 415 -34.14 -37.16 -38.40
C SER A 415 -34.06 -37.47 -39.91
N ALA A 416 -34.40 -36.50 -40.77
CA ALA A 416 -34.28 -36.59 -42.23
C ALA A 416 -32.88 -36.22 -42.77
N ILE A 417 -31.91 -35.88 -41.91
CA ILE A 417 -30.56 -35.51 -42.34
C ILE A 417 -29.89 -36.63 -43.14
N LYS A 418 -29.31 -36.26 -44.29
CA LYS A 418 -28.77 -37.22 -45.27
C LYS A 418 -27.39 -37.76 -44.90
N VAL A 419 -26.59 -36.97 -44.20
CA VAL A 419 -25.23 -37.33 -43.74
C VAL A 419 -25.09 -36.99 -42.27
N LYS A 420 -24.44 -37.88 -41.52
CA LYS A 420 -24.26 -37.75 -40.08
C LYS A 420 -22.78 -37.78 -39.77
N ASN A 421 -22.19 -36.62 -39.52
CA ASN A 421 -20.77 -36.54 -39.18
C ASN A 421 -20.50 -37.22 -37.83
N LEU A 422 -19.52 -38.14 -37.83
CA LEU A 422 -19.05 -38.86 -36.64
C LEU A 422 -18.07 -38.00 -35.82
N THR A 423 -18.50 -36.81 -35.41
CA THR A 423 -17.69 -35.94 -34.56
C THR A 423 -17.56 -36.58 -33.18
N ARG A 424 -16.39 -36.47 -32.55
CA ARG A 424 -16.17 -36.99 -31.20
C ARG A 424 -15.69 -35.90 -30.28
N PHE A 425 -15.92 -36.09 -28.98
CA PHE A 425 -15.58 -35.14 -27.94
C PHE A 425 -14.82 -35.78 -26.79
N ALA A 426 -14.07 -34.94 -26.07
CA ALA A 426 -13.55 -35.22 -24.73
C ALA A 426 -13.45 -33.91 -23.94
N ILE A 427 -13.87 -33.92 -22.68
CA ILE A 427 -13.60 -32.79 -21.76
C ILE A 427 -12.16 -32.91 -21.29
N LEU A 428 -11.40 -31.82 -21.39
CA LEU A 428 -10.01 -31.71 -20.96
C LEU A 428 -9.95 -31.06 -19.58
N SER A 429 -9.24 -31.69 -18.64
CA SER A 429 -9.10 -31.16 -17.27
C SER A 429 -7.90 -30.21 -17.10
N ASN A 430 -6.80 -30.45 -17.83
CA ASN A 430 -5.51 -29.77 -17.60
C ASN A 430 -4.92 -29.15 -18.88
N PHE A 431 -5.74 -28.85 -19.88
CA PHE A 431 -5.26 -28.23 -21.12
C PHE A 431 -5.33 -26.71 -21.03
N ASP A 432 -4.23 -26.03 -21.31
CA ASP A 432 -4.16 -24.57 -21.32
C ASP A 432 -4.84 -24.01 -22.59
N TYR A 433 -6.16 -23.83 -22.50
CA TYR A 433 -6.93 -23.28 -23.60
C TYR A 433 -6.48 -21.87 -23.97
N GLU A 434 -6.08 -21.03 -23.02
CA GLU A 434 -5.77 -19.62 -23.29
C GLU A 434 -4.53 -19.48 -24.18
N ASN A 435 -3.51 -20.29 -23.91
CA ASN A 435 -2.25 -20.31 -24.67
C ASN A 435 -2.20 -21.43 -25.73
N ALA A 436 -3.32 -22.12 -26.00
CA ALA A 436 -3.36 -23.21 -26.97
C ALA A 436 -2.87 -22.79 -28.36
N THR A 437 -1.99 -23.61 -28.93
CA THR A 437 -1.37 -23.45 -30.25
C THR A 437 -1.62 -24.68 -31.11
N VAL A 438 -1.24 -24.64 -32.39
CA VAL A 438 -1.33 -25.81 -33.27
C VAL A 438 -0.43 -26.93 -32.74
N ALA A 439 0.78 -26.59 -32.27
CA ALA A 439 1.70 -27.54 -31.67
C ALA A 439 1.11 -28.18 -30.41
N SER A 440 0.59 -27.39 -29.45
CA SER A 440 0.07 -27.93 -28.19
C SER A 440 -1.16 -28.81 -28.40
N ILE A 441 -2.07 -28.43 -29.29
CA ILE A 441 -3.23 -29.26 -29.67
C ILE A 441 -2.75 -30.61 -30.22
N SER A 442 -1.72 -30.62 -31.06
CA SER A 442 -1.21 -31.85 -31.67
C SER A 442 -0.41 -32.72 -30.70
N SER A 443 0.35 -32.13 -29.77
CA SER A 443 1.25 -32.88 -28.88
C SER A 443 0.58 -33.34 -27.59
N GLU A 444 -0.37 -32.59 -27.06
CA GLU A 444 -0.97 -32.85 -25.75
C GLU A 444 -2.30 -33.61 -25.83
N ILE A 445 -3.00 -33.53 -26.97
CA ILE A 445 -4.32 -34.14 -27.12
C ILE A 445 -4.22 -35.41 -27.97
N LEU A 446 -4.32 -36.56 -27.31
CA LEU A 446 -4.35 -37.85 -27.99
C LEU A 446 -5.66 -38.04 -28.77
N SER A 447 -5.58 -38.20 -30.09
CA SER A 447 -6.76 -38.44 -30.95
C SER A 447 -7.65 -39.58 -30.47
N SER A 448 -7.05 -40.64 -29.89
CA SER A 448 -7.77 -41.81 -29.37
C SER A 448 -8.61 -41.52 -28.12
N SER A 449 -8.29 -40.47 -27.34
CA SER A 449 -9.06 -40.08 -26.16
C SER A 449 -10.35 -39.34 -26.52
N ILE A 450 -10.41 -38.77 -27.73
CA ILE A 450 -11.58 -38.06 -28.26
C ILE A 450 -12.57 -39.07 -28.86
N ALA A 451 -13.37 -39.70 -27.99
CA ALA A 451 -14.18 -40.87 -28.34
C ALA A 451 -15.68 -40.72 -28.07
N GLN A 452 -16.13 -39.68 -27.36
CA GLN A 452 -17.53 -39.55 -26.95
C GLN A 452 -18.38 -38.95 -28.08
N SER A 453 -19.53 -39.55 -28.39
CA SER A 453 -20.52 -38.98 -29.32
C SER A 453 -21.58 -38.11 -28.62
N LEU A 454 -21.56 -38.10 -27.29
CA LEU A 454 -22.44 -37.34 -26.40
C LEU A 454 -21.62 -36.84 -25.20
N LEU A 455 -21.70 -35.54 -24.90
CA LEU A 455 -21.29 -34.99 -23.61
C LEU A 455 -22.53 -34.65 -22.79
N ASP A 456 -22.65 -35.23 -21.60
CA ASP A 456 -23.80 -35.07 -20.70
C ASP A 456 -23.38 -35.13 -19.22
N PRO A 457 -23.53 -34.04 -18.44
CA PRO A 457 -23.78 -32.67 -18.88
C PRO A 457 -22.51 -31.97 -19.38
N ILE A 458 -22.66 -30.83 -20.04
CA ILE A 458 -21.58 -29.84 -20.22
C ILE A 458 -21.75 -28.68 -19.23
N ALA A 459 -20.69 -27.98 -18.87
CA ALA A 459 -20.74 -26.84 -17.97
C ALA A 459 -19.91 -25.66 -18.48
N VAL A 460 -20.25 -24.45 -18.02
CA VAL A 460 -19.42 -23.25 -18.22
C VAL A 460 -18.02 -23.51 -17.67
N GLY A 461 -17.00 -23.08 -18.42
CA GLY A 461 -15.60 -23.30 -18.12
C GLY A 461 -15.04 -24.63 -18.63
N ASN A 462 -15.87 -25.57 -19.12
CA ASN A 462 -15.36 -26.79 -19.73
C ASN A 462 -14.56 -26.46 -20.99
N VAL A 463 -13.34 -27.02 -21.05
CA VAL A 463 -12.53 -27.09 -22.26
C VAL A 463 -12.79 -28.45 -22.91
N ILE A 464 -13.15 -28.45 -24.18
CA ILE A 464 -13.61 -29.63 -24.91
C ILE A 464 -12.75 -29.79 -26.15
N ALA A 465 -12.02 -30.91 -26.25
CA ALA A 465 -11.45 -31.34 -27.51
C ALA A 465 -12.54 -31.93 -28.40
N PHE A 466 -12.46 -31.66 -29.70
CA PHE A 466 -13.28 -32.32 -30.71
C PHE A 466 -12.43 -32.91 -31.82
N ARG A 467 -12.94 -33.99 -32.42
CA ARG A 467 -12.37 -34.60 -33.63
C ARG A 467 -13.45 -34.71 -34.69
N THR A 468 -13.22 -34.13 -35.86
CA THR A 468 -14.19 -34.11 -36.96
C THR A 468 -14.43 -35.51 -37.53
N GLY A 469 -15.67 -35.78 -37.93
CA GLY A 469 -16.03 -37.03 -38.62
C GLY A 469 -15.44 -37.10 -40.03
N GLY A 470 -15.24 -38.31 -40.56
CA GLY A 470 -14.62 -38.53 -41.88
C GLY A 470 -15.35 -37.87 -43.06
N SER A 471 -16.66 -37.62 -42.93
CA SER A 471 -17.48 -36.95 -43.96
C SER A 471 -17.62 -35.44 -43.76
N SER A 472 -16.99 -34.88 -42.71
CA SER A 472 -17.11 -33.46 -42.38
C SER A 472 -16.50 -32.59 -43.48
N ALA A 473 -17.21 -31.51 -43.85
CA ALA A 473 -16.71 -30.50 -44.77
C ALA A 473 -15.44 -29.82 -44.25
N ALA A 474 -15.27 -29.75 -42.92
CA ALA A 474 -14.04 -29.29 -42.30
C ALA A 474 -12.84 -30.19 -42.64
N GLY A 475 -13.04 -31.40 -43.16
CA GLY A 475 -11.99 -32.39 -43.38
C GLY A 475 -11.92 -33.37 -42.21
N GLY A 476 -11.81 -34.66 -42.53
CA GLY A 476 -11.95 -35.75 -41.56
C GLY A 476 -10.76 -35.90 -40.61
N GLY A 477 -11.07 -36.24 -39.35
CA GLY A 477 -10.06 -36.58 -38.34
C GLY A 477 -9.26 -35.40 -37.79
N ARG A 478 -9.61 -34.16 -38.16
CA ARG A 478 -8.97 -32.95 -37.64
C ARG A 478 -9.38 -32.74 -36.18
N ILE A 479 -8.43 -32.27 -35.38
CA ILE A 479 -8.62 -32.01 -33.95
C ILE A 479 -8.62 -30.51 -33.71
N GLY A 480 -9.56 -30.04 -32.88
CA GLY A 480 -9.57 -28.69 -32.35
C GLY A 480 -10.06 -28.69 -30.92
N VAL A 481 -10.11 -27.51 -30.31
CA VAL A 481 -10.58 -27.31 -28.95
C VAL A 481 -11.60 -26.19 -28.90
N MET A 482 -12.53 -26.27 -27.96
CA MET A 482 -13.47 -25.21 -27.65
C MET A 482 -13.63 -25.04 -26.15
N LYS A 483 -13.98 -23.83 -25.72
CA LYS A 483 -14.28 -23.51 -24.32
C LYS A 483 -15.71 -23.01 -24.21
N VAL A 484 -16.47 -23.59 -23.28
CA VAL A 484 -17.82 -23.12 -22.96
C VAL A 484 -17.70 -21.86 -22.13
N ILE A 485 -18.01 -20.71 -22.73
CA ILE A 485 -17.90 -19.39 -22.07
C ILE A 485 -19.14 -19.09 -21.25
N ASN A 486 -20.32 -19.42 -21.78
CA ASN A 486 -21.58 -19.14 -21.12
C ASN A 486 -22.66 -20.12 -21.58
N ILE A 487 -23.67 -20.33 -20.73
CA ILE A 487 -24.94 -20.96 -21.11
C ILE A 487 -26.04 -20.17 -20.41
N THR A 488 -26.91 -19.50 -21.17
CA THR A 488 -28.03 -18.69 -20.63
C THR A 488 -28.84 -19.49 -19.61
N GLU A 489 -29.39 -18.87 -18.57
CA GLU A 489 -30.14 -19.57 -17.54
C GLU A 489 -31.42 -20.23 -18.10
N PRO A 490 -31.92 -21.33 -17.50
CA PRO A 490 -33.19 -21.91 -17.90
C PRO A 490 -34.32 -20.88 -17.86
N LYS A 491 -35.18 -20.88 -18.88
CA LYS A 491 -36.33 -19.96 -19.04
C LYS A 491 -35.97 -18.48 -19.25
N GLU A 492 -34.69 -18.14 -19.36
CA GLU A 492 -34.24 -16.76 -19.59
C GLU A 492 -34.70 -16.23 -20.97
N LEU A 493 -34.69 -17.11 -21.98
CA LEU A 493 -35.06 -16.75 -23.36
C LEU A 493 -36.55 -16.98 -23.62
N VAL A 494 -37.13 -18.04 -23.07
CA VAL A 494 -38.54 -18.39 -23.24
C VAL A 494 -39.10 -18.80 -21.88
N SER A 495 -39.97 -17.97 -21.30
CA SER A 495 -40.38 -18.04 -19.88
C SER A 495 -40.96 -19.39 -19.45
N ASN A 496 -41.60 -20.13 -20.36
CA ASN A 496 -42.22 -21.43 -20.08
C ASN A 496 -41.43 -22.63 -20.66
N ASN A 497 -40.19 -22.42 -21.09
CA ASN A 497 -39.37 -23.49 -21.67
C ASN A 497 -37.95 -23.48 -21.09
N ALA A 498 -37.70 -24.35 -20.12
CA ALA A 498 -36.38 -24.53 -19.50
C ALA A 498 -35.31 -25.01 -20.48
N THR A 499 -35.71 -25.60 -21.61
CA THR A 499 -34.78 -26.13 -22.61
C THR A 499 -34.38 -25.09 -23.66
N ALA A 500 -35.05 -23.95 -23.76
CA ALA A 500 -34.68 -22.87 -24.68
C ALA A 500 -33.51 -22.08 -24.11
N ARG A 501 -32.29 -22.43 -24.53
CA ARG A 501 -31.03 -21.87 -24.02
C ARG A 501 -30.10 -21.59 -25.19
N VAL A 502 -29.17 -20.65 -24.99
CA VAL A 502 -28.07 -20.38 -25.91
C VAL A 502 -26.76 -20.66 -25.17
N MET A 503 -25.88 -21.43 -25.80
CA MET A 503 -24.53 -21.67 -25.35
C MET A 503 -23.57 -20.78 -26.14
N THR A 504 -22.70 -20.05 -25.45
CA THR A 504 -21.58 -19.33 -26.07
C THR A 504 -20.31 -20.18 -25.94
N VAL A 505 -19.67 -20.46 -27.07
CA VAL A 505 -18.39 -21.18 -27.13
C VAL A 505 -17.35 -20.37 -27.86
N GLU A 506 -16.11 -20.43 -27.39
CA GLU A 506 -14.96 -20.04 -28.19
C GLU A 506 -14.31 -21.29 -28.77
N ILE A 507 -13.88 -21.23 -30.03
CA ILE A 507 -13.29 -22.33 -30.76
C ILE A 507 -11.91 -21.92 -31.23
N LYS A 508 -10.94 -22.81 -31.07
CA LYS A 508 -9.60 -22.76 -31.67
C LYS A 508 -9.42 -24.01 -32.52
N PHE A 509 -9.28 -23.82 -33.83
CA PHE A 509 -9.20 -24.93 -34.77
C PHE A 509 -8.00 -24.74 -35.72
N PRO A 510 -6.96 -25.59 -35.65
CA PRO A 510 -5.82 -25.53 -36.57
C PRO A 510 -6.29 -25.55 -38.01
N LYS A 511 -5.85 -24.62 -38.87
CA LYS A 511 -6.23 -24.48 -40.27
C LYS A 511 -6.00 -25.77 -41.06
N LYS A 512 -6.78 -25.95 -42.12
CA LYS A 512 -6.61 -27.08 -43.04
C LYS A 512 -5.26 -26.93 -43.75
N LYS A 513 -4.39 -27.94 -43.63
CA LYS A 513 -3.12 -28.01 -44.37
C LYS A 513 -3.35 -28.27 -45.85
#